data_AF-A0A1C4YEN1-F1
#
_entry.id   AF-A0A1C4YEN1-F1
#
_cell.length_a   1.000
_cell.length_b   1.000
_cell.length_c   1.000
_cell.angle_alpha   90.00
_cell.angle_beta   90.00
_cell.angle_gamma   90.00
#
_symmetry.space_group_name_H-M   'P 1'
#
loop_
_entity.id
_entity.type
_entity.pdbx_description
1 polymer ?
#
loop_
_entity_poly.entity_id
_entity_poly.type
_entity_poly.pdbx_seq_one_letter_code
_entity_poly.pdbx_strand_id
1 'polypeptide(L)'
;MRPDEFLRTLALLPPPLHDRALTLRAFTRPTRCDDCQRIGDAVRLALTAAHYDELTSAGELLDTAERLAADHGIHRRSGDDQQRGRGRVVRWASASAPLVAATDASWKGRVGGIGYVVSDGHYGLLGRGTGRLDPTGASRVLINELRAVDYLLTGYDEAPVGMTVLLDCLAALRYLHRWQAGETGAMPAGYSLRERRWSDQPTLVRLAEQVARRPDLTFAHVKGHSGHALNEAADGLSHMARRRREESFDLRPRAHALVDAFLRDWHANATL
;
A
#
# COMPACT_ATOMS: atom_id res chain seq x y z
N MET A 1 -14.19 -5.89 15.68
CA MET A 1 -14.94 -4.98 14.81
C MET A 1 -14.29 -5.02 13.44
N ARG A 2 -15.08 -5.20 12.38
CA ARG A 2 -14.57 -5.15 11.01
C ARG A 2 -14.30 -3.69 10.61
N PRO A 3 -13.34 -3.39 9.71
CA PRO A 3 -13.06 -2.03 9.26
C PRO A 3 -14.28 -1.28 8.73
N ASP A 4 -15.18 -1.95 8.00
CA ASP A 4 -16.37 -1.30 7.41
C ASP A 4 -17.46 -1.07 8.45
N GLU A 5 -17.57 -1.98 9.43
CA GLU A 5 -18.42 -1.81 10.60
C GLU A 5 -17.97 -0.60 11.43
N PHE A 6 -16.65 -0.45 11.62
CA PHE A 6 -16.06 0.71 12.27
C PHE A 6 -16.36 2.00 11.50
N LEU A 7 -16.19 2.04 10.17
CA LEU A 7 -16.46 3.25 9.39
C LEU A 7 -17.94 3.64 9.37
N ARG A 8 -18.86 2.66 9.37
CA ARG A 8 -20.30 2.93 9.45
C ARG A 8 -20.71 3.54 10.77
N THR A 9 -20.20 3.04 11.90
CA THR A 9 -20.52 3.62 13.22
C THR A 9 -19.75 4.91 13.48
N LEU A 10 -18.55 5.06 12.91
CA LEU A 10 -17.78 6.31 12.95
C LEU A 10 -18.56 7.47 12.33
N ALA A 11 -19.31 7.23 11.24
CA ALA A 11 -20.14 8.24 10.59
C ALA A 11 -21.31 8.76 11.44
N LEU A 12 -21.63 8.08 12.56
CA LEU A 12 -22.67 8.51 13.51
C LEU A 12 -22.12 9.50 14.54
N LEU A 13 -20.80 9.65 14.65
CA LEU A 13 -20.18 10.59 15.58
C LEU A 13 -20.13 12.00 14.99
N PRO A 14 -20.35 13.05 15.82
CA PRO A 14 -20.10 14.41 15.41
C PRO A 14 -18.59 14.63 15.14
N PRO A 15 -18.21 15.62 14.31
CA PRO A 15 -16.82 15.86 13.89
C PRO A 15 -15.75 15.78 15.00
N PRO A 16 -15.93 16.40 16.19
CA PRO A 16 -14.92 16.32 17.25
C PRO A 16 -14.72 14.91 17.81
N LEU A 17 -15.75 14.08 17.86
CA LEU A 17 -15.63 12.69 18.34
C LEU A 17 -15.19 11.75 17.22
N HIS A 18 -15.59 12.04 15.99
CA HIS A 18 -15.17 11.33 14.78
C HIS A 18 -13.65 11.28 14.65
N ASP A 19 -12.98 12.43 14.71
CA ASP A 19 -11.53 12.51 14.50
C ASP A 19 -10.73 11.81 15.60
N ARG A 20 -11.25 11.85 16.83
CA ARG A 20 -10.70 11.16 18.00
C ARG A 20 -10.80 9.65 17.85
N ALA A 21 -11.99 9.14 17.55
CA ALA A 21 -12.21 7.72 17.31
C ALA A 21 -11.37 7.21 16.12
N LEU A 22 -11.26 8.00 15.05
CA LEU A 22 -10.44 7.67 13.88
C LEU A 22 -8.96 7.49 14.25
N THR A 23 -8.41 8.36 15.10
CA THR A 23 -7.02 8.27 15.58
C THR A 23 -6.75 6.98 16.35
N LEU A 24 -7.76 6.47 17.07
CA LEU A 24 -7.67 5.23 17.86
C LEU A 24 -8.01 3.96 17.08
N ARG A 25 -8.35 4.06 15.79
CA ARG A 25 -8.78 2.93 14.94
C ARG A 25 -7.85 1.73 15.01
N ALA A 26 -6.54 1.95 15.17
CA ALA A 26 -5.54 0.88 15.21
C ALA A 26 -5.80 -0.15 16.31
N PHE A 27 -6.34 0.28 17.46
CA PHE A 27 -6.61 -0.56 18.63
C PHE A 27 -7.85 -1.44 18.48
N THR A 28 -8.73 -1.17 17.52
CA THR A 28 -9.93 -1.99 17.30
C THR A 28 -9.63 -3.31 16.58
N ARG A 29 -8.39 -3.52 16.12
CA ARG A 29 -7.94 -4.74 15.44
C ARG A 29 -7.67 -5.89 16.44
N PRO A 30 -7.79 -7.16 16.03
CA PRO A 30 -7.39 -8.28 16.87
C PRO A 30 -5.93 -8.17 17.30
N THR A 31 -5.67 -8.35 18.59
CA THR A 31 -4.35 -8.22 19.23
C THR A 31 -4.20 -9.29 20.32
N ARG A 32 -2.97 -9.54 20.76
CA ARG A 32 -2.66 -10.40 21.92
C ARG A 32 -2.13 -9.58 23.12
N CYS A 33 -2.12 -8.26 23.01
CA CYS A 33 -1.75 -7.36 24.11
C CYS A 33 -3.03 -6.93 24.86
N ASP A 34 -3.05 -7.18 26.16
CA ASP A 34 -4.20 -6.91 27.02
C ASP A 34 -4.53 -5.41 27.08
N ASP A 35 -3.53 -4.53 27.11
CA ASP A 35 -3.76 -3.08 27.13
C ASP A 35 -4.32 -2.57 25.80
N CYS A 36 -3.80 -3.08 24.67
CA CYS A 36 -4.36 -2.77 23.36
C CYS A 36 -5.81 -3.26 23.22
N GLN A 37 -6.12 -4.41 23.83
CA GLN A 37 -7.48 -4.93 23.86
C GLN A 37 -8.40 -4.02 24.69
N ARG A 38 -7.97 -3.58 25.89
CA ARG A 38 -8.72 -2.63 26.73
C ARG A 38 -8.99 -1.30 26.02
N ILE A 39 -7.98 -0.74 25.34
CA ILE A 39 -8.16 0.48 24.53
C ILE A 39 -9.17 0.22 23.41
N GLY A 40 -9.02 -0.89 22.68
CA GLY A 40 -9.91 -1.28 21.59
C GLY A 40 -11.35 -1.51 22.04
N ASP A 41 -11.56 -2.05 23.24
CA ASP A 41 -12.88 -2.28 23.80
C ASP A 41 -13.56 -0.97 24.21
N ALA A 42 -12.83 -0.02 24.80
CA ALA A 42 -13.34 1.32 25.09
C ALA A 42 -13.80 2.06 23.80
N VAL A 43 -13.01 1.99 22.72
CA VAL A 43 -13.39 2.56 21.42
C VAL A 43 -14.65 1.90 20.84
N ARG A 44 -14.78 0.57 20.97
CA ARG A 44 -15.97 -0.13 20.49
C ARG A 44 -17.21 0.23 21.30
N LEU A 45 -17.08 0.37 22.62
CA LEU A 45 -18.16 0.82 23.48
C LEU A 45 -18.59 2.25 23.12
N ALA A 46 -17.63 3.15 22.81
CA ALA A 46 -17.95 4.51 22.37
C ALA A 46 -18.77 4.51 21.06
N LEU A 47 -18.38 3.68 20.09
CA LEU A 47 -19.12 3.54 18.83
C LEU A 47 -20.49 2.89 19.01
N THR A 48 -20.62 1.96 19.95
CA THR A 48 -21.92 1.40 20.35
C THR A 48 -22.79 2.46 21.02
N ALA A 49 -22.24 3.28 21.93
CA ALA A 49 -22.98 4.37 22.57
C ALA A 49 -23.49 5.38 21.52
N ALA A 50 -22.64 5.78 20.57
CA ALA A 50 -23.03 6.65 19.46
C ALA A 50 -24.14 6.03 18.58
N HIS A 51 -24.14 4.71 18.41
CA HIS A 51 -25.22 4.02 17.69
C HIS A 51 -26.58 4.14 18.39
N TYR A 52 -26.59 4.32 19.71
CA TYR A 52 -27.79 4.55 20.52
C TYR A 52 -28.01 6.04 20.85
N ASP A 53 -27.35 6.96 20.13
CA ASP A 53 -27.44 8.43 20.32
C ASP A 53 -26.92 8.92 21.70
N GLU A 54 -26.14 8.09 22.40
CA GLU A 54 -25.53 8.41 23.69
C GLU A 54 -24.18 9.12 23.51
N LEU A 55 -24.20 10.31 22.92
CA LEU A 55 -22.98 11.03 22.50
C LEU A 55 -22.08 11.49 23.67
N THR A 56 -22.67 11.82 24.82
CA THR A 56 -21.91 12.16 26.03
C THR A 56 -21.09 10.96 26.51
N SER A 57 -21.76 9.80 26.63
CA SER A 57 -21.12 8.53 27.00
C SER A 57 -20.06 8.12 25.98
N ALA A 58 -20.31 8.33 24.68
CA ALA A 58 -19.32 8.11 23.64
C ALA A 58 -18.06 8.98 23.82
N GLY A 59 -18.24 10.25 24.21
CA GLY A 59 -17.14 11.16 24.55
C GLY A 59 -16.30 10.66 25.72
N GLU A 60 -16.91 10.29 26.84
CA GLU A 60 -16.22 9.80 28.05
C GLU A 60 -15.46 8.49 27.81
N LEU A 61 -16.01 7.61 26.97
CA LEU A 61 -15.38 6.36 26.57
C LEU A 61 -14.16 6.62 25.65
N LEU A 62 -14.24 7.63 24.78
CA LEU A 62 -13.09 8.06 23.98
C LEU A 62 -12.01 8.73 24.84
N ASP A 63 -12.38 9.56 25.84
CA ASP A 63 -11.42 10.13 26.80
C ASP A 63 -10.65 9.02 27.53
N THR A 64 -11.36 7.98 27.94
CA THR A 64 -10.77 6.81 28.60
C THR A 64 -9.83 6.05 27.66
N ALA A 65 -10.24 5.84 26.41
CA ALA A 65 -9.41 5.17 25.41
C ALA A 65 -8.13 5.97 25.09
N GLU A 66 -8.21 7.29 25.00
CA GLU A 66 -7.06 8.18 24.77
C GLU A 66 -6.08 8.16 25.95
N ARG A 67 -6.57 8.22 27.19
CA ARG A 67 -5.74 8.11 28.39
C ARG A 67 -5.00 6.77 28.43
N LEU A 68 -5.72 5.66 28.23
CA LEU A 68 -5.12 4.32 28.16
C LEU A 68 -4.09 4.21 27.02
N ALA A 69 -4.35 4.83 25.86
CA ALA A 69 -3.42 4.83 24.73
C ALA A 69 -2.19 5.71 24.97
N ALA A 70 -2.31 6.80 25.72
CA ALA A 70 -1.20 7.65 26.12
C ALA A 70 -0.26 6.94 27.09
N ASP A 71 -0.82 6.21 28.06
CA ASP A 71 -0.07 5.40 29.03
C ASP A 71 0.57 4.16 28.35
N HIS A 72 -0.05 3.67 27.28
CA HIS A 72 0.41 2.51 26.52
C HIS A 72 1.30 2.89 25.32
N GLY A 73 2.55 3.31 25.61
CA GLY A 73 3.52 3.75 24.59
C GLY A 73 4.15 2.66 23.70
N ILE A 74 3.90 1.37 23.97
CA ILE A 74 4.64 0.25 23.37
C ILE A 74 4.00 -0.27 22.07
N HIS A 75 2.71 -0.03 21.85
CA HIS A 75 2.00 -0.47 20.64
C HIS A 75 1.13 0.59 19.98
N ARG A 76 1.35 1.87 20.29
CA ARG A 76 1.09 2.93 19.32
C ARG A 76 1.95 2.56 18.13
N ARG A 77 1.39 1.79 17.17
CA ARG A 77 1.93 1.70 15.83
C ARG A 77 2.08 3.15 15.45
N SER A 78 3.32 3.63 15.47
CA SER A 78 3.68 4.98 15.10
C SER A 78 2.87 5.31 13.85
N GLY A 79 2.36 6.53 13.68
CA GLY A 79 1.65 6.91 12.44
C GLY A 79 2.42 6.47 11.17
N ASP A 80 3.72 6.29 11.31
CA ASP A 80 4.65 5.56 10.45
C ASP A 80 4.19 4.19 9.90
N ASP A 81 3.47 3.33 10.62
CA ASP A 81 2.98 2.01 10.15
C ASP A 81 1.74 2.14 9.24
N GLN A 82 1.14 3.34 9.13
CA GLN A 82 0.02 3.59 8.22
C GLN A 82 0.45 3.62 6.75
N GLN A 83 1.73 3.84 6.45
CA GLN A 83 2.22 3.91 5.08
C GLN A 83 2.46 2.54 4.41
N ARG A 84 2.08 1.38 4.99
CA ARG A 84 2.23 0.04 4.36
C ARG A 84 3.64 -0.28 3.79
N GLY A 85 4.69 0.41 4.23
CA GLY A 85 6.04 0.33 3.64
C GLY A 85 6.31 1.36 2.55
N ARG A 86 5.56 2.46 2.49
CA ARG A 86 5.84 3.63 1.65
C ARG A 86 6.71 4.62 2.41
N GLY A 87 7.38 5.47 1.66
CA GLY A 87 8.18 6.58 2.16
C GLY A 87 8.55 7.54 1.03
N ARG A 88 9.23 8.63 1.39
CA ARG A 88 9.74 9.59 0.42
C ARG A 88 11.13 10.07 0.80
N VAL A 89 12.03 10.10 -0.17
CA VAL A 89 13.33 10.75 -0.04
C VAL A 89 13.18 12.24 -0.42
N VAL A 90 12.97 13.10 0.58
CA VAL A 90 12.50 14.50 0.41
C VAL A 90 13.39 15.35 -0.51
N ARG A 91 14.71 15.11 -0.55
CA ARG A 91 15.64 15.87 -1.41
C ARG A 91 15.31 15.79 -2.91
N TRP A 92 14.54 14.80 -3.35
CA TRP A 92 14.15 14.61 -4.75
C TRP A 92 12.78 15.20 -5.08
N ALA A 93 12.06 15.74 -4.10
CA ALA A 93 10.70 16.23 -4.25
C ALA A 93 10.56 17.40 -5.25
N SER A 94 11.62 18.15 -5.48
CA SER A 94 11.68 19.33 -6.35
C SER A 94 12.33 19.06 -7.71
N ALA A 95 12.61 17.80 -8.06
CA ALA A 95 13.14 17.46 -9.37
C ALA A 95 12.10 17.78 -10.47
N SER A 96 12.35 18.84 -11.23
CA SER A 96 11.42 19.41 -12.22
C SER A 96 11.41 18.64 -13.55
N ALA A 97 11.18 17.32 -13.50
CA ALA A 97 11.10 16.45 -14.67
C ALA A 97 9.75 15.71 -14.72
N PRO A 98 9.30 15.25 -15.90
CA PRO A 98 8.18 14.31 -15.99
C PRO A 98 8.39 13.14 -15.02
N LEU A 99 7.35 12.76 -14.29
CA LEU A 99 7.47 11.71 -13.28
C LEU A 99 7.61 10.35 -13.95
N VAL A 100 8.70 9.68 -13.61
CA VAL A 100 9.00 8.32 -14.04
C VAL A 100 9.00 7.44 -12.80
N ALA A 101 8.19 6.39 -12.83
CA ALA A 101 8.13 5.37 -11.81
C ALA A 101 8.62 4.05 -12.37
N ALA A 102 9.21 3.20 -11.54
CA ALA A 102 9.46 1.80 -11.87
C ALA A 102 8.80 0.91 -10.83
N THR A 103 8.29 -0.23 -11.26
CA THR A 103 7.68 -1.25 -10.41
C THR A 103 8.30 -2.60 -10.68
N ASP A 104 8.45 -3.41 -9.64
CA ASP A 104 8.94 -4.78 -9.77
C ASP A 104 8.31 -5.72 -8.73
N ALA A 105 8.31 -7.01 -9.02
CA ALA A 105 7.89 -8.05 -8.12
C ALA A 105 8.86 -9.23 -8.03
N SER A 106 9.13 -9.63 -6.78
CA SER A 106 9.97 -10.77 -6.47
C SER A 106 9.19 -11.92 -5.86
N TRP A 107 9.51 -13.15 -6.26
CA TRP A 107 8.87 -14.35 -5.72
C TRP A 107 9.87 -15.46 -5.43
N LYS A 108 9.78 -16.07 -4.24
CA LYS A 108 10.57 -17.27 -3.88
C LYS A 108 9.75 -18.16 -2.94
N GLY A 109 9.63 -19.44 -3.28
CA GLY A 109 8.83 -20.40 -2.51
C GLY A 109 7.37 -19.94 -2.34
N ARG A 110 6.98 -19.64 -1.10
CA ARG A 110 5.62 -19.21 -0.70
C ARG A 110 5.54 -17.73 -0.31
N VAL A 111 6.59 -16.97 -0.55
CA VAL A 111 6.68 -15.54 -0.23
C VAL A 111 6.96 -14.72 -1.47
N GLY A 112 6.37 -13.53 -1.49
CA GLY A 112 6.60 -12.53 -2.52
C GLY A 112 6.78 -11.14 -1.93
N GLY A 113 7.42 -10.28 -2.70
CA GLY A 113 7.54 -8.86 -2.41
C GLY A 113 7.23 -8.07 -3.67
N ILE A 114 6.65 -6.89 -3.49
CA ILE A 114 6.46 -5.90 -4.56
C ILE A 114 7.14 -4.61 -4.14
N GLY A 115 7.68 -3.88 -5.11
CA GLY A 115 8.39 -2.62 -4.90
C GLY A 115 8.03 -1.60 -5.97
N TYR A 116 8.08 -0.33 -5.61
CA TYR A 116 8.12 0.77 -6.58
C TYR A 116 9.03 1.89 -6.10
N VAL A 117 9.56 2.65 -7.06
CA VAL A 117 10.25 3.92 -6.85
C VAL A 117 9.79 4.92 -7.90
N VAL A 118 9.77 6.20 -7.54
CA VAL A 118 9.42 7.32 -8.42
C VAL A 118 10.57 8.32 -8.41
N SER A 119 10.81 8.97 -9.56
CA SER A 119 11.89 9.93 -9.76
C SER A 119 11.91 11.08 -8.77
N ASP A 120 10.78 11.41 -8.13
CA ASP A 120 10.65 12.47 -7.11
C ASP A 120 10.87 12.00 -5.66
N GLY A 121 11.38 10.77 -5.50
CA GLY A 121 11.72 10.22 -4.21
C GLY A 121 10.64 9.38 -3.55
N HIS A 122 9.41 9.30 -4.08
CA HIS A 122 8.42 8.37 -3.54
C HIS A 122 8.85 6.92 -3.77
N TYR A 123 8.64 6.09 -2.77
CA TYR A 123 8.87 4.65 -2.90
C TYR A 123 7.89 3.86 -2.05
N GLY A 124 7.76 2.58 -2.36
CA GLY A 124 7.02 1.65 -1.52
C GLY A 124 7.52 0.23 -1.67
N LEU A 125 7.46 -0.52 -0.58
CA LEU A 125 7.72 -1.97 -0.59
C LEU A 125 6.74 -2.73 0.29
N LEU A 126 6.23 -3.87 -0.19
CA LEU A 126 5.24 -4.67 0.53
C LEU A 126 5.49 -6.17 0.35
N GLY A 127 5.66 -6.87 1.46
CA GLY A 127 5.84 -8.33 1.49
C GLY A 127 4.54 -9.07 1.72
N ARG A 128 4.36 -10.22 1.08
CA ARG A 128 3.19 -11.09 1.24
C ARG A 128 3.56 -12.57 1.24
N GLY A 129 2.77 -13.38 1.92
CA GLY A 129 2.83 -14.85 1.83
C GLY A 129 1.66 -15.42 1.02
N THR A 130 1.74 -16.71 0.71
CA THR A 130 0.62 -17.48 0.16
C THR A 130 -0.03 -18.37 1.21
N GLY A 131 -1.35 -18.50 1.15
CA GLY A 131 -2.12 -19.47 1.92
C GLY A 131 -2.99 -20.34 1.01
N ARG A 132 -3.77 -21.25 1.62
CA ARG A 132 -4.67 -22.19 0.92
C ARG A 132 -5.71 -21.51 0.01
N LEU A 133 -6.01 -20.24 0.26
CA LEU A 133 -6.99 -19.43 -0.49
C LEU A 133 -6.33 -18.25 -1.22
N ASP A 134 -5.06 -18.37 -1.61
CA ASP A 134 -4.38 -17.29 -2.32
C ASP A 134 -5.08 -16.97 -3.66
N PRO A 135 -5.62 -15.75 -3.85
CA PRO A 135 -6.37 -15.39 -5.05
C PRO A 135 -5.50 -15.17 -6.29
N THR A 136 -4.18 -15.34 -6.17
CA THR A 136 -3.19 -15.13 -7.24
C THR A 136 -3.14 -16.30 -8.22
N GLY A 137 -3.70 -17.47 -7.91
CA GLY A 137 -3.68 -18.59 -8.85
C GLY A 137 -2.27 -19.03 -9.27
N ALA A 138 -2.14 -19.57 -10.49
CA ALA A 138 -0.90 -20.16 -11.01
C ALA A 138 0.10 -19.09 -11.52
N SER A 139 -0.38 -17.97 -12.07
CA SER A 139 0.45 -16.91 -12.67
C SER A 139 0.99 -15.92 -11.62
N ARG A 140 1.69 -16.45 -10.62
CA ARG A 140 2.10 -15.68 -9.42
C ARG A 140 3.00 -14.49 -9.74
N VAL A 141 3.99 -14.66 -10.60
CA VAL A 141 4.91 -13.58 -10.97
C VAL A 141 4.12 -12.45 -11.63
N LEU A 142 3.45 -12.73 -12.76
CA LEU A 142 2.61 -11.77 -13.49
C LEU A 142 1.61 -11.00 -12.60
N ILE A 143 0.91 -11.70 -11.71
CA ILE A 143 -0.08 -11.02 -10.85
C ILE A 143 0.59 -10.15 -9.79
N ASN A 144 1.80 -10.48 -9.33
CA ASN A 144 2.51 -9.58 -8.44
C ASN A 144 3.08 -8.37 -9.17
N GLU A 145 3.51 -8.51 -10.44
CA GLU A 145 3.88 -7.34 -11.26
C GLU A 145 2.72 -6.35 -11.36
N LEU A 146 1.52 -6.85 -11.70
CA LEU A 146 0.33 -6.00 -11.79
C LEU A 146 -0.05 -5.42 -10.41
N ARG A 147 0.16 -6.16 -9.31
CA ARG A 147 -0.03 -5.62 -7.96
C ARG A 147 1.00 -4.57 -7.58
N ALA A 148 2.22 -4.62 -8.11
CA ALA A 148 3.22 -3.59 -7.89
C ALA A 148 2.75 -2.26 -8.52
N VAL A 149 2.16 -2.31 -9.71
CA VAL A 149 1.50 -1.14 -10.34
C VAL A 149 0.33 -0.63 -9.51
N ASP A 150 -0.57 -1.52 -9.06
CA ASP A 150 -1.66 -1.12 -8.16
C ASP A 150 -1.13 -0.45 -6.87
N TYR A 151 -0.04 -0.98 -6.33
CA TYR A 151 0.55 -0.49 -5.11
C TYR A 151 1.22 0.89 -5.27
N LEU A 152 1.81 1.14 -6.44
CA LEU A 152 2.28 2.46 -6.88
C LEU A 152 1.11 3.44 -7.02
N LEU A 153 0.09 3.10 -7.82
CA LEU A 153 -0.98 4.04 -8.17
C LEU A 153 -1.87 4.39 -6.97
N THR A 154 -2.07 3.46 -6.04
CA THR A 154 -2.75 3.74 -4.76
C THR A 154 -1.84 4.42 -3.75
N GLY A 155 -0.59 4.71 -4.12
CA GLY A 155 0.37 5.55 -3.39
C GLY A 155 -0.04 7.01 -3.32
N TYR A 156 -0.90 7.41 -4.25
CA TYR A 156 -1.37 8.77 -4.43
C TYR A 156 -2.89 8.84 -4.23
N ASP A 157 -3.38 9.98 -3.77
CA ASP A 157 -4.82 10.28 -3.81
C ASP A 157 -5.30 10.35 -5.26
N GLU A 158 -4.48 10.98 -6.11
CA GLU A 158 -4.57 10.93 -7.56
C GLU A 158 -3.17 10.79 -8.17
N ALA A 159 -2.96 9.76 -8.99
CA ALA A 159 -1.65 9.57 -9.63
C ALA A 159 -1.33 10.79 -10.51
N PRO A 160 -0.10 11.32 -10.49
CA PRO A 160 0.29 12.46 -11.31
C PRO A 160 -0.03 12.29 -12.80
N VAL A 161 -0.49 13.36 -13.44
CA VAL A 161 -0.82 13.36 -14.88
C VAL A 161 0.43 13.12 -15.70
N GLY A 162 0.34 12.25 -16.71
CA GLY A 162 1.45 12.02 -17.63
C GLY A 162 2.60 11.19 -17.05
N MET A 163 2.40 10.50 -15.91
CA MET A 163 3.42 9.63 -15.32
C MET A 163 3.75 8.47 -16.27
N THR A 164 5.06 8.21 -16.43
CA THR A 164 5.56 7.00 -17.08
C THR A 164 5.84 5.93 -16.04
N VAL A 165 5.29 4.73 -16.22
CA VAL A 165 5.52 3.57 -15.37
C VAL A 165 6.32 2.53 -16.16
N LEU A 166 7.50 2.21 -15.63
CA LEU A 166 8.45 1.26 -16.18
C LEU A 166 8.25 -0.12 -15.55
N LEU A 167 8.23 -1.16 -16.40
CA LEU A 167 8.14 -2.57 -16.01
C LEU A 167 9.09 -3.41 -16.86
N ASP A 168 9.61 -4.50 -16.32
CA ASP A 168 10.38 -5.49 -17.08
C ASP A 168 9.53 -6.70 -17.55
N CYS A 169 8.29 -6.79 -17.08
CA CYS A 169 7.37 -7.86 -17.46
C CYS A 169 6.49 -7.49 -18.66
N LEU A 170 6.90 -7.92 -19.86
CA LEU A 170 6.09 -7.75 -21.08
C LEU A 170 4.66 -8.31 -20.97
N ALA A 171 4.46 -9.36 -20.18
CA ALA A 171 3.11 -9.91 -19.97
C ALA A 171 2.22 -8.96 -19.16
N ALA A 172 2.77 -8.30 -18.13
CA ALA A 172 2.05 -7.28 -17.37
C ALA A 172 1.74 -6.07 -18.25
N LEU A 173 2.72 -5.60 -19.02
CA LEU A 173 2.58 -4.49 -19.97
C LEU A 173 1.40 -4.70 -20.94
N ARG A 174 1.25 -5.92 -21.48
CA ARG A 174 0.12 -6.27 -22.36
C ARG A 174 -1.24 -6.12 -21.67
N TYR A 175 -1.37 -6.52 -20.40
CA TYR A 175 -2.64 -6.34 -19.67
C TYR A 175 -2.93 -4.86 -19.43
N LEU A 176 -1.92 -4.07 -19.05
CA LEU A 176 -2.07 -2.63 -18.81
C LEU A 176 -2.56 -1.91 -20.07
N HIS A 177 -1.97 -2.19 -21.23
CA HIS A 177 -2.42 -1.59 -22.50
C HIS A 177 -3.83 -2.05 -22.91
N ARG A 178 -4.17 -3.33 -22.71
CA ARG A 178 -5.55 -3.81 -22.96
C ARG A 178 -6.56 -3.10 -22.07
N TRP A 179 -6.23 -2.88 -20.80
CA TRP A 179 -7.08 -2.12 -19.89
C TRP A 179 -7.19 -0.65 -20.27
N GLN A 180 -6.10 -0.01 -20.73
CA GLN A 180 -6.17 1.35 -21.32
C GLN A 180 -7.06 1.40 -22.55
N ALA A 181 -7.09 0.34 -23.36
CA ALA A 181 -8.01 0.20 -24.51
C ALA A 181 -9.46 -0.13 -24.12
N GLY A 182 -9.78 -0.22 -22.81
CA GLY A 182 -11.13 -0.47 -22.30
C GLY A 182 -11.47 -1.94 -22.07
N GLU A 183 -10.56 -2.89 -22.31
CA GLU A 183 -10.79 -4.32 -22.09
C GLU A 183 -10.68 -4.71 -20.60
N THR A 184 -11.38 -4.01 -19.69
CA THR A 184 -11.24 -4.19 -18.23
C THR A 184 -11.61 -5.58 -17.72
N GLY A 185 -12.39 -6.35 -18.49
CA GLY A 185 -12.70 -7.76 -18.19
C GLY A 185 -11.55 -8.74 -18.47
N ALA A 186 -10.49 -8.30 -19.16
CA ALA A 186 -9.34 -9.14 -19.49
C ALA A 186 -8.47 -9.40 -18.26
N MET A 187 -8.59 -10.59 -17.67
CA MET A 187 -7.86 -10.95 -16.45
C MET A 187 -6.81 -12.04 -16.71
N PRO A 188 -5.67 -12.05 -15.99
CA PRO A 188 -4.73 -13.15 -16.03
C PRO A 188 -5.40 -14.50 -15.76
N ALA A 189 -5.02 -15.53 -16.51
CA ALA A 189 -5.57 -16.86 -16.36
C ALA A 189 -5.45 -17.37 -14.92
N GLY A 190 -6.56 -17.87 -14.37
CA GLY A 190 -6.63 -18.37 -13.00
C GLY A 190 -6.65 -17.28 -11.91
N TYR A 191 -6.73 -16.00 -12.27
CA TYR A 191 -6.97 -14.94 -11.29
C TYR A 191 -8.37 -15.09 -10.68
N SER A 192 -8.46 -15.14 -9.35
CA SER A 192 -9.74 -15.35 -8.68
C SER A 192 -10.54 -14.05 -8.58
N LEU A 193 -11.75 -14.03 -9.13
CA LEU A 193 -12.67 -12.89 -9.05
C LEU A 193 -13.56 -12.87 -7.79
N ARG A 194 -13.35 -13.81 -6.86
CA ARG A 194 -14.11 -13.87 -5.60
C ARG A 194 -13.99 -12.57 -4.81
N GLU A 195 -15.06 -12.19 -4.12
CA GLU A 195 -15.05 -11.08 -3.17
C GLU A 195 -13.90 -11.22 -2.14
N ARG A 196 -13.36 -10.09 -1.69
CA ARG A 196 -12.28 -10.10 -0.69
C ARG A 196 -12.87 -9.75 0.67
N ARG A 197 -12.38 -10.41 1.72
CA ARG A 197 -12.76 -10.13 3.11
C ARG A 197 -12.55 -8.66 3.53
N TRP A 198 -11.68 -7.94 2.85
CA TRP A 198 -11.24 -6.58 3.20
C TRP A 198 -11.39 -5.58 2.03
N SER A 199 -12.10 -5.95 0.96
CA SER A 199 -12.35 -5.12 -0.21
C SER A 199 -13.49 -5.73 -1.03
N ASP A 200 -14.48 -4.92 -1.38
CA ASP A 200 -15.63 -5.38 -2.18
C ASP A 200 -15.20 -5.82 -3.58
N GLN A 201 -14.02 -5.37 -4.03
CA GLN A 201 -13.48 -5.68 -5.35
C GLN A 201 -12.09 -6.33 -5.30
N PRO A 202 -11.81 -7.34 -6.16
CA PRO A 202 -10.47 -7.85 -6.40
C PRO A 202 -9.47 -6.79 -6.88
N THR A 203 -8.23 -6.84 -6.38
CA THR A 203 -7.17 -5.88 -6.71
C THR A 203 -6.98 -5.62 -8.20
N LEU A 204 -6.95 -6.67 -9.04
CA LEU A 204 -6.69 -6.47 -10.47
C LEU A 204 -7.90 -5.93 -11.23
N VAL A 205 -9.12 -6.18 -10.74
CA VAL A 205 -10.33 -5.58 -11.33
C VAL A 205 -10.33 -4.08 -11.04
N ARG A 206 -10.03 -3.69 -9.79
CA ARG A 206 -9.87 -2.28 -9.41
C ARG A 206 -8.75 -1.60 -10.21
N LEU A 207 -7.61 -2.28 -10.38
CA LEU A 207 -6.51 -1.78 -11.20
C LEU A 207 -6.91 -1.59 -12.66
N ALA A 208 -7.59 -2.58 -13.27
CA ALA A 208 -8.03 -2.49 -14.66
C ALA A 208 -8.95 -1.29 -14.89
N GLU A 209 -9.91 -1.06 -14.00
CA GLU A 209 -10.80 0.09 -14.04
C GLU A 209 -10.06 1.42 -13.83
N GLN A 210 -9.09 1.45 -12.90
CA GLN A 210 -8.26 2.63 -12.67
C GLN A 210 -7.43 2.99 -13.91
N VAL A 211 -6.78 2.00 -14.52
CA VAL A 211 -5.96 2.16 -15.73
C VAL A 211 -6.80 2.59 -16.93
N ALA A 212 -8.00 2.03 -17.11
CA ALA A 212 -8.92 2.43 -18.17
C ALA A 212 -9.34 3.92 -18.10
N ARG A 213 -9.39 4.50 -16.88
CA ARG A 213 -9.69 5.92 -16.66
C ARG A 213 -8.48 6.85 -16.79
N ARG A 214 -7.29 6.30 -17.07
CA ARG A 214 -6.02 7.03 -17.08
C ARG A 214 -5.26 6.81 -18.40
N PRO A 215 -5.79 7.32 -19.52
CA PRO A 215 -5.10 7.27 -20.82
C PRO A 215 -3.84 8.14 -20.84
N ASP A 216 -3.69 9.05 -19.86
CA ASP A 216 -2.51 9.89 -19.67
C ASP A 216 -1.30 9.14 -19.10
N LEU A 217 -1.50 7.98 -18.47
CA LEU A 217 -0.38 7.16 -18.00
C LEU A 217 0.33 6.50 -19.19
N THR A 218 1.66 6.54 -19.18
CA THR A 218 2.47 5.80 -20.15
C THR A 218 3.03 4.55 -19.49
N PHE A 219 2.81 3.37 -20.07
CA PHE A 219 3.47 2.14 -19.63
C PHE A 219 4.57 1.78 -20.62
N ALA A 220 5.80 1.60 -20.12
CA ALA A 220 6.95 1.30 -20.97
C ALA A 220 7.74 0.11 -20.43
N HIS A 221 8.29 -0.68 -21.36
CA HIS A 221 9.13 -1.81 -21.02
C HIS A 221 10.59 -1.36 -20.85
N VAL A 222 11.22 -1.80 -19.77
CA VAL A 222 12.67 -1.72 -19.57
C VAL A 222 13.25 -3.11 -19.45
N LYS A 223 14.43 -3.34 -20.02
CA LYS A 223 15.08 -4.65 -19.88
C LYS A 223 15.51 -4.84 -18.42
N GLY A 224 15.04 -5.91 -17.78
CA GLY A 224 15.50 -6.29 -16.44
C GLY A 224 17.02 -6.52 -16.41
N HIS A 225 17.64 -6.18 -15.28
CA HIS A 225 19.09 -6.30 -15.05
C HIS A 225 19.95 -5.59 -16.10
N SER A 226 19.46 -4.48 -16.65
CA SER A 226 20.20 -3.66 -17.63
C SER A 226 20.98 -2.51 -16.99
N GLY A 227 20.89 -2.34 -15.66
CA GLY A 227 21.47 -1.19 -14.97
C GLY A 227 20.58 0.05 -15.00
N HIS A 228 19.31 -0.07 -15.41
CA HIS A 228 18.39 1.06 -15.36
C HIS A 228 18.06 1.43 -13.91
N ALA A 229 18.59 2.55 -13.42
CA ALA A 229 18.61 2.93 -12.01
C ALA A 229 17.25 2.77 -11.28
N LEU A 230 16.14 3.28 -11.84
CA LEU A 230 14.82 3.14 -11.21
C LEU A 230 14.35 1.68 -11.15
N ASN A 231 14.63 0.88 -12.17
CA ASN A 231 14.20 -0.52 -12.23
C ASN A 231 14.99 -1.37 -11.23
N GLU A 232 16.31 -1.18 -11.15
CA GLU A 232 17.17 -1.86 -10.17
C GLU A 232 16.79 -1.48 -8.72
N ALA A 233 16.37 -0.23 -8.49
CA ALA A 233 15.84 0.19 -7.20
C ALA A 233 14.52 -0.52 -6.86
N ALA A 234 13.59 -0.61 -7.81
CA ALA A 234 12.33 -1.34 -7.62
C ALA A 234 12.59 -2.83 -7.34
N ASP A 235 13.52 -3.48 -8.05
CA ASP A 235 13.97 -4.86 -7.80
C ASP A 235 14.56 -5.03 -6.41
N GLY A 236 15.46 -4.14 -6.01
CA GLY A 236 16.03 -4.13 -4.66
C GLY A 236 14.97 -4.04 -3.57
N LEU A 237 13.95 -3.18 -3.76
CA LEU A 237 12.81 -3.05 -2.84
C LEU A 237 11.93 -4.30 -2.81
N SER A 238 11.63 -4.90 -3.97
CA SER A 238 10.79 -6.10 -4.07
C SER A 238 11.47 -7.30 -3.38
N HIS A 239 12.79 -7.45 -3.59
CA HIS A 239 13.63 -8.45 -2.92
C HIS A 239 13.68 -8.24 -1.41
N MET A 240 13.84 -7.00 -0.96
CA MET A 240 13.88 -6.64 0.45
C MET A 240 12.54 -6.93 1.15
N ALA A 241 11.43 -6.55 0.53
CA ALA A 241 10.08 -6.83 1.01
C ALA A 241 9.80 -8.34 1.15
N ARG A 242 10.24 -9.13 0.17
CA ARG A 242 10.16 -10.60 0.20
C ARG A 242 10.97 -11.15 1.37
N ARG A 243 12.25 -10.80 1.49
CA ARG A 243 13.15 -11.29 2.54
C ARG A 243 12.67 -10.96 3.94
N ARG A 244 12.06 -9.79 4.14
CA ARG A 244 11.51 -9.38 5.45
C ARG A 244 10.40 -10.31 5.99
N ARG A 245 9.83 -11.17 5.13
CA ARG A 245 8.85 -12.21 5.53
C ARG A 245 9.50 -13.39 6.26
N GLU A 246 10.78 -13.62 6.03
CA GLU A 246 11.53 -14.78 6.55
C GLU A 246 12.65 -14.32 7.50
N GLU A 247 13.19 -13.12 7.28
CA GLU A 247 14.29 -12.53 8.04
C GLU A 247 13.82 -11.33 8.86
N SER A 248 14.43 -11.13 10.03
CA SER A 248 14.24 -9.92 10.84
C SER A 248 15.37 -8.93 10.58
N PHE A 249 15.02 -7.75 10.09
CA PHE A 249 15.94 -6.61 9.95
C PHE A 249 15.15 -5.31 9.86
N ASP A 250 15.84 -4.19 10.09
CA ASP A 250 15.24 -2.88 9.93
C ASP A 250 15.08 -2.54 8.44
N LEU A 251 13.82 -2.48 8.01
CA LEU A 251 13.42 -2.38 6.61
C LEU A 251 13.54 -0.94 6.10
N ARG A 252 13.15 0.04 6.92
CA ARG A 252 12.92 1.42 6.46
C ARG A 252 14.20 2.17 6.14
N PRO A 253 15.22 2.19 7.02
CA PRO A 253 16.48 2.88 6.70
C PRO A 253 17.19 2.25 5.51
N ARG A 254 17.10 0.92 5.36
CA ARG A 254 17.65 0.20 4.20
C ARG A 254 16.95 0.55 2.91
N ALA A 255 15.61 0.57 2.90
CA ALA A 255 14.83 0.96 1.73
C ALA A 255 15.12 2.42 1.34
N HIS A 256 15.13 3.33 2.31
CA HIS A 256 15.45 4.73 2.07
C HIS A 256 16.86 4.91 1.50
N ALA A 257 17.88 4.27 2.09
CA ALA A 257 19.26 4.41 1.63
C ALA A 257 19.45 3.85 0.21
N LEU A 258 18.79 2.74 -0.11
CA LEU A 258 18.80 2.14 -1.45
C LEU A 258 18.16 3.08 -2.48
N VAL A 259 16.96 3.57 -2.18
CA VAL A 259 16.24 4.50 -3.07
C VAL A 259 17.04 5.77 -3.30
N ASP A 260 17.58 6.37 -2.24
CA ASP A 260 18.40 7.57 -2.35
C ASP A 260 19.65 7.35 -3.21
N ALA A 261 20.33 6.20 -3.07
CA ALA A 261 21.49 5.87 -3.89
C ALA A 261 21.17 5.75 -5.38
N PHE A 262 20.11 5.02 -5.75
CA PHE A 262 19.71 4.87 -7.15
C PHE A 262 19.11 6.15 -7.75
N LEU A 263 18.43 6.98 -6.95
CA LEU A 263 17.94 8.27 -7.43
C LEU A 263 19.09 9.26 -7.68
N ARG A 264 20.20 9.17 -6.94
CA ARG A 264 21.41 9.93 -7.29
C ARG A 264 21.89 9.56 -8.69
N ASP A 265 21.98 8.27 -8.99
CA ASP A 265 22.43 7.78 -10.30
C ASP A 265 21.44 8.18 -11.42
N TRP A 266 20.13 8.02 -11.18
CA TRP A 266 19.09 8.48 -12.11
C TRP A 266 19.22 9.97 -12.46
N HIS A 267 19.28 10.83 -11.46
CA HIS A 267 19.35 12.29 -11.68
C HIS A 267 20.70 12.75 -12.23
N ALA A 268 21.80 12.03 -11.94
CA ALA A 268 23.11 12.31 -12.54
C ALA A 268 23.11 12.04 -14.05
N ASN A 269 22.46 10.95 -14.49
CA ASN A 269 22.42 10.56 -15.90
C ASN A 269 21.29 11.22 -16.71
N ALA A 270 20.26 11.78 -16.04
CA ALA A 270 19.18 12.53 -16.70
C ALA A 270 19.54 13.99 -17.06
N THR A 271 20.69 14.47 -16.58
CA THR A 271 21.17 15.87 -16.79
C THR A 271 22.18 15.98 -17.95
N LEU A 272 22.40 14.90 -18.71
CA LEU A 272 23.19 14.84 -19.94
C LEU A 272 22.27 14.68 -21.16
#